data_AF-A0A645CBY0-F1
#
_entry.id   AF-A0A645CBY0-F1
#
_cell.length_a   1.000
_cell.length_b   1.000
_cell.length_c   1.000
_cell.angle_alpha   90.00
_cell.angle_beta   90.00
_cell.angle_gamma   90.00
#
_symmetry.space_group_name_H-M   'P 1'
#
loop_
_entity.id
_entity.type
_entity.pdbx_description
1 polymer ?
#
loop_
_entity_poly.entity_id
_entity_poly.type
_entity_poly.pdbx_seq_one_letter_code
_entity_poly.pdbx_strand_id
1 'polypeptide(L)'
;MIDFSGVGPEVPPGSVVELPLPEPEFDGKRITGDIDVLDVRFGSLWTNITRELFLQLGVKHGDRIEILIENGTRLYYRNSLIYARAFTDAFIGEPLVYVNSLDRMAVAINQGDFARAYNIGTGAPWRITMRKSSQKEPCRGE
;
A
#
# COMPACT_ATOMS: atom_id res chain seq x y z
N MET A 1 23.65 -16.61 33.69
CA MET A 1 23.51 -15.67 32.55
C MET A 1 24.43 -16.21 31.47
N ILE A 2 23.90 -16.54 30.29
CA ILE A 2 24.72 -16.96 29.14
C ILE A 2 24.92 -15.73 28.24
N ASP A 3 26.12 -15.57 27.71
CA ASP A 3 26.45 -14.58 26.69
C ASP A 3 26.01 -15.07 25.30
N PHE A 4 26.05 -14.19 24.29
CA PHE A 4 25.61 -14.54 22.93
C PHE A 4 26.40 -15.74 22.36
N SER A 5 27.70 -15.87 22.64
CA SER A 5 28.50 -17.04 22.26
C SER A 5 28.10 -18.32 22.99
N GLY A 6 27.52 -18.21 24.18
CA GLY A 6 27.08 -19.34 24.98
C GLY A 6 25.77 -19.98 24.51
N VAL A 7 25.11 -19.43 23.49
CA VAL A 7 23.83 -19.97 22.95
C VAL A 7 24.03 -21.13 21.98
N GLY A 8 25.24 -21.30 21.42
CA GLY A 8 25.54 -22.33 20.45
C GLY A 8 26.67 -21.95 19.50
N PRO A 9 27.01 -22.86 18.55
CA PRO A 9 28.02 -22.59 17.53
C PRO A 9 27.59 -21.48 16.57
N GLU A 10 28.57 -20.76 16.03
CA GLU A 10 28.35 -19.77 14.97
C GLU A 10 27.78 -20.44 13.72
N VAL A 11 26.76 -19.82 13.14
CA VAL A 11 26.11 -20.26 11.90
C VAL A 11 26.45 -19.31 10.77
N PRO A 12 26.88 -19.80 9.59
CA PRO A 12 27.12 -18.96 8.43
C PRO A 12 25.84 -18.20 8.03
N PRO A 13 25.90 -16.90 7.72
CA PRO A 13 24.73 -16.13 7.30
C PRO A 13 23.95 -16.78 6.14
N GLY A 14 24.67 -17.36 5.17
CA GLY A 14 24.05 -18.05 4.01
C GLY A 14 23.39 -19.40 4.33
N SER A 15 23.48 -19.90 5.57
CA SER A 15 22.76 -21.09 6.02
C SER A 15 21.33 -20.78 6.53
N VAL A 16 21.02 -19.49 6.69
CA VAL A 16 19.69 -19.03 7.09
C VAL A 16 18.74 -19.17 5.91
N VAL A 17 17.61 -19.84 6.14
CA VAL A 17 16.57 -19.98 5.12
C VAL A 17 15.83 -18.65 4.97
N GLU A 18 15.91 -18.06 3.77
CA GLU A 18 15.20 -16.82 3.42
C GLU A 18 13.88 -17.12 2.70
N LEU A 19 12.87 -16.30 2.95
CA LEU A 19 11.59 -16.36 2.25
C LEU A 19 11.60 -15.39 1.07
N PRO A 20 11.12 -15.78 -0.13
CA PRO A 20 11.04 -14.87 -1.26
C PRO A 20 10.04 -13.75 -0.95
N LEU A 21 10.49 -12.50 -1.11
CA LEU A 21 9.65 -11.33 -1.01
C LEU A 21 9.51 -10.72 -2.41
N PRO A 22 8.30 -10.71 -3.00
CA PRO A 22 8.10 -10.02 -4.27
C PRO A 22 8.36 -8.52 -4.11
N GLU A 23 9.13 -7.97 -5.04
CA GLU A 23 9.44 -6.54 -5.10
C GLU A 23 8.39 -5.81 -5.95
N PRO A 24 8.00 -4.58 -5.58
CA PRO A 24 7.11 -3.77 -6.40
C PRO A 24 7.79 -3.36 -7.70
N GLU A 25 7.05 -3.41 -8.80
CA GLU A 25 7.53 -3.12 -10.15
C GLU A 25 7.03 -1.76 -10.64
N PHE A 26 7.90 -0.97 -11.26
CA PHE A 26 7.54 0.29 -11.94
C PHE A 26 7.82 0.20 -13.44
N ASP A 27 6.79 0.38 -14.27
CA ASP A 27 6.89 0.30 -15.74
C ASP A 27 7.05 1.67 -16.42
N GLY A 28 7.28 2.74 -15.64
CA GLY A 28 7.34 4.12 -16.09
C GLY A 28 6.01 4.88 -16.04
N LYS A 29 4.87 4.18 -15.91
CA LYS A 29 3.53 4.82 -15.84
C LYS A 29 2.68 4.35 -14.66
N ARG A 30 2.89 3.12 -14.20
CA ARG A 30 2.18 2.52 -13.07
C ARG A 30 3.14 1.71 -12.24
N ILE A 31 2.81 1.59 -10.95
CA ILE A 31 3.52 0.77 -10.00
C ILE A 31 2.61 -0.38 -9.62
N THR A 32 3.12 -1.60 -9.65
CA THR A 32 2.40 -2.79 -9.21
C THR A 32 3.13 -3.35 -7.99
N GLY A 33 2.39 -3.63 -6.93
CA GLY A 33 2.92 -4.29 -5.74
C GLY A 33 1.86 -5.19 -5.12
N ASP A 34 2.15 -5.64 -3.91
CA ASP A 34 1.33 -6.58 -3.15
C ASP A 34 0.75 -5.92 -1.90
N ILE A 35 -0.34 -6.49 -1.40
CA ILE A 35 -0.91 -6.12 -0.11
C ILE A 35 -0.28 -7.03 0.96
N ASP A 36 0.72 -6.49 1.68
CA ASP A 36 1.50 -7.21 2.69
C ASP A 36 0.70 -7.45 3.97
N VAL A 37 0.02 -6.41 4.45
CA VAL A 37 -0.62 -6.41 5.78
C VAL A 37 -1.98 -5.71 5.71
N LEU A 38 -2.96 -6.31 6.38
CA LEU A 38 -4.20 -5.63 6.75
C LEU A 38 -4.02 -5.13 8.17
N ASP A 39 -4.12 -3.82 8.39
CA ASP A 39 -4.21 -3.32 9.77
C ASP A 39 -5.58 -3.73 10.33
N VAL A 40 -5.61 -4.82 11.09
CA VAL A 40 -6.84 -5.40 11.67
C VAL A 40 -7.63 -4.44 12.56
N ARG A 41 -7.02 -3.35 13.03
CA ARG A 41 -7.69 -2.37 13.90
C ARG A 41 -8.46 -1.32 13.10
N PHE A 42 -7.95 -0.96 11.92
CA PHE A 42 -8.46 0.16 11.12
C PHE A 42 -8.89 -0.25 9.70
N GLY A 43 -8.66 -1.49 9.29
CA GLY A 43 -8.99 -1.98 7.96
C GLY A 43 -8.16 -1.37 6.84
N SER A 44 -6.99 -0.81 7.15
CA SER A 44 -6.09 -0.22 6.16
C SER A 44 -5.30 -1.30 5.43
N LEU A 45 -5.10 -1.11 4.13
CA LEU A 45 -4.27 -1.96 3.28
C LEU A 45 -2.85 -1.40 3.27
N TRP A 46 -1.89 -2.14 3.81
CA TRP A 46 -0.47 -1.78 3.74
C TRP A 46 0.19 -2.57 2.62
N THR A 47 0.96 -1.87 1.79
CA THR A 47 1.55 -2.45 0.57
C THR A 47 3.07 -2.56 0.71
N ASN A 48 3.69 -3.36 -0.16
CA ASN A 48 5.16 -3.38 -0.29
C ASN A 48 5.75 -2.17 -1.05
N ILE A 49 4.90 -1.30 -1.59
CA ILE A 49 5.33 -0.15 -2.40
C ILE A 49 5.91 0.93 -1.47
N THR A 50 7.19 1.23 -1.61
CA THR A 50 7.83 2.31 -0.85
C THR A 50 7.35 3.67 -1.33
N ARG A 51 7.38 4.66 -0.43
CA ARG A 51 7.09 6.05 -0.79
C ARG A 51 8.02 6.55 -1.90
N GLU A 52 9.30 6.22 -1.83
CA GLU A 52 10.30 6.64 -2.82
C GLU A 52 9.97 6.13 -4.23
N LEU A 53 9.57 4.87 -4.36
CA LEU A 53 9.11 4.30 -5.64
C LEU A 53 7.83 4.99 -6.11
N PHE A 54 6.87 5.17 -5.20
CA PHE A 54 5.61 5.85 -5.50
C PHE A 54 5.78 7.27 -6.05
N LEU A 55 6.71 8.05 -5.47
CA LEU A 55 6.99 9.41 -5.91
C LEU A 55 7.57 9.49 -7.33
N GLN A 56 8.09 8.38 -7.89
CA GLN A 56 8.50 8.33 -9.31
C GLN A 56 7.33 8.54 -10.27
N LEU A 57 6.07 8.38 -9.83
CA LEU A 57 4.87 8.76 -10.59
C LEU A 57 4.72 10.28 -10.79
N GLY A 58 5.57 11.11 -10.19
CA GLY A 58 5.49 12.57 -10.31
C GLY A 58 4.24 13.15 -9.66
N VAL A 59 3.81 12.54 -8.55
CA VAL A 59 2.60 12.88 -7.81
C VAL A 59 2.92 13.77 -6.61
N LYS A 60 1.97 14.62 -6.22
CA LYS A 60 2.02 15.47 -5.03
C LYS A 60 0.79 15.21 -4.16
N HIS A 61 0.88 15.52 -2.87
CA HIS A 61 -0.31 15.48 -2.02
C HIS A 61 -1.43 16.34 -2.61
N GLY A 62 -2.65 15.81 -2.60
CA GLY A 62 -3.82 16.37 -3.28
C GLY A 62 -4.05 15.83 -4.69
N ASP A 63 -3.05 15.23 -5.34
CA ASP A 63 -3.25 14.55 -6.62
C ASP A 63 -4.16 13.32 -6.45
N ARG A 64 -4.87 12.95 -7.52
CA ARG A 64 -5.66 11.72 -7.58
C ARG A 64 -4.82 10.57 -8.14
N ILE A 65 -4.94 9.42 -7.51
CA ILE A 65 -4.25 8.17 -7.86
C ILE A 65 -5.31 7.16 -8.22
N GLU A 66 -5.27 6.62 -9.44
CA GLU A 66 -6.08 5.46 -9.76
C GLU A 66 -5.47 4.23 -9.09
N ILE A 67 -6.29 3.57 -8.28
CA ILE A 67 -6.00 2.33 -7.58
C ILE A 67 -6.78 1.22 -8.27
N LEU A 68 -6.07 0.14 -8.61
CA LEU A 68 -6.61 -1.11 -9.12
C LEU A 68 -6.20 -2.21 -8.13
N ILE A 69 -7.14 -3.03 -7.64
CA ILE A 69 -6.86 -4.15 -6.74
C ILE A 69 -7.43 -5.42 -7.31
N GLU A 70 -6.57 -6.41 -7.48
CA GLU A 70 -6.86 -7.68 -8.15
C GLU A 70 -6.43 -8.85 -7.26
N ASN A 71 -7.18 -9.95 -7.33
CA ASN A 71 -6.77 -11.24 -6.77
C ASN A 71 -6.74 -12.26 -7.92
N GLY A 72 -5.53 -12.65 -8.33
CA GLY A 72 -5.33 -13.46 -9.53
C GLY A 72 -5.82 -12.73 -10.79
N THR A 73 -6.91 -13.20 -11.38
CA THR A 73 -7.54 -12.61 -12.59
C THR A 73 -8.79 -11.78 -12.28
N ARG A 74 -9.23 -11.74 -11.02
CA ARG A 74 -10.46 -11.05 -10.63
C ARG A 74 -10.15 -9.65 -10.14
N LEU A 75 -10.83 -8.66 -10.73
CA LEU A 75 -10.81 -7.28 -10.26
C LEU A 75 -11.78 -7.10 -9.08
N TYR A 76 -11.28 -6.57 -7.96
CA TYR A 76 -12.05 -6.30 -6.74
C TYR A 76 -12.33 -4.81 -6.55
N TYR A 77 -11.39 -3.95 -6.92
CA TYR A 77 -11.51 -2.51 -6.71
C TYR A 77 -10.87 -1.72 -7.84
N ARG A 78 -11.55 -0.68 -8.33
CA ARG A 78 -10.97 0.30 -9.24
C ARG A 78 -11.56 1.68 -8.98
N ASN A 79 -10.76 2.61 -8.48
CA ASN A 79 -11.22 3.98 -8.24
C ASN A 79 -10.06 4.99 -8.21
N SER A 80 -10.37 6.28 -8.35
CA SER A 80 -9.41 7.38 -8.17
C SER A 80 -9.50 7.96 -6.75
N LEU A 81 -8.42 7.79 -5.99
CA LEU A 81 -8.32 8.20 -4.59
C LEU A 81 -7.42 9.42 -4.43
N ILE A 82 -7.67 10.26 -3.44
CA ILE A 82 -6.76 11.36 -3.12
C ILE A 82 -5.47 10.83 -2.47
N TYR A 83 -4.31 11.32 -2.91
CA TYR A 83 -3.06 11.16 -2.18
C TYR A 83 -3.02 12.15 -1.02
N ALA A 84 -3.47 11.72 0.14
CA ALA A 84 -3.61 12.53 1.33
C ALA A 84 -2.28 12.64 2.11
N ARG A 85 -2.10 13.75 2.82
CA ARG A 85 -1.05 13.90 3.83
C ARG A 85 -1.55 13.40 5.19
N ALA A 86 -2.83 13.64 5.49
CA ALA A 86 -3.49 13.20 6.71
C ALA A 86 -4.93 12.74 6.41
N PHE A 87 -5.52 11.95 7.31
CA PHE A 87 -6.91 11.50 7.19
C PHE A 87 -7.92 12.66 7.11
N THR A 88 -7.57 13.84 7.62
CA THR A 88 -8.38 15.06 7.52
C THR A 88 -8.50 15.62 6.10
N ASP A 89 -7.63 15.18 5.17
CA ASP A 89 -7.66 15.64 3.77
C ASP A 89 -8.75 14.92 2.94
N ALA A 90 -9.40 13.91 3.50
CA ALA A 90 -10.51 13.17 2.90
C ALA A 90 -11.75 13.28 3.79
N PHE A 91 -12.94 13.27 3.21
CA PHE A 91 -14.17 13.27 4.02
C PHE A 91 -14.31 11.95 4.79
N ILE A 92 -15.05 11.98 5.91
CA ILE A 92 -15.41 10.75 6.64
C ILE A 92 -16.13 9.80 5.67
N GLY A 93 -15.66 8.56 5.61
CA GLY A 93 -16.15 7.55 4.68
C GLY A 93 -15.51 7.59 3.29
N GLU A 94 -14.69 8.60 2.97
CA GLU A 94 -13.97 8.65 1.68
C GLU A 94 -12.69 7.82 1.73
N PRO A 95 -12.41 7.02 0.69
CA PRO A 95 -11.15 6.30 0.55
C PRO A 95 -9.99 7.23 0.15
N LEU A 96 -8.80 6.96 0.69
CA LEU A 96 -7.58 7.73 0.45
C LEU A 96 -6.34 6.84 0.31
N VAL A 97 -5.31 7.38 -0.35
CA VAL A 97 -3.96 6.84 -0.40
C VAL A 97 -3.08 7.69 0.51
N TYR A 98 -2.24 7.06 1.34
CA TYR A 98 -1.34 7.77 2.26
C TYR A 98 -0.03 6.99 2.46
N VAL A 99 0.93 7.61 3.14
CA VAL A 99 2.17 6.95 3.57
C VAL A 99 1.99 6.47 5.01
N ASN A 100 2.21 5.19 5.28
CA ASN A 100 2.11 4.63 6.62
C ASN A 100 3.38 4.88 7.46
N SER A 101 3.38 4.38 8.70
CA SER A 101 4.51 4.56 9.63
C SER A 101 5.80 3.82 9.26
N LEU A 102 5.76 2.95 8.24
CA LEU A 102 6.91 2.21 7.72
C LEU A 102 7.45 2.81 6.41
N ASP A 103 7.04 4.03 6.07
CA ASP A 103 7.35 4.73 4.81
C ASP A 103 6.93 3.95 3.55
N ARG A 104 5.83 3.19 3.66
CA ARG A 104 5.19 2.47 2.56
C ARG A 104 3.83 3.06 2.24
N MET A 105 3.39 2.87 0.99
CA MET A 105 2.08 3.30 0.56
C MET A 105 0.99 2.43 1.16
N ALA A 106 -0.11 3.06 1.54
CA ALA A 106 -1.26 2.41 2.13
C ALA A 106 -2.56 3.02 1.61
N VAL A 107 -3.64 2.23 1.69
CA VAL A 107 -5.00 2.64 1.31
C VAL A 107 -5.94 2.43 2.49
N ALA A 108 -6.79 3.41 2.76
CA ALA A 108 -7.73 3.36 3.88
C ALA A 108 -9.04 4.08 3.53
N ILE A 109 -10.06 3.91 4.37
CA ILE A 109 -11.24 4.77 4.41
C ILE A 109 -11.10 5.68 5.62
N ASN A 110 -11.33 6.99 5.47
CA ASN A 110 -11.32 7.87 6.63
C ASN A 110 -12.44 7.47 7.61
N GLN A 111 -12.06 7.08 8.83
CA GLN A 111 -12.95 6.51 9.85
C GLN A 111 -13.77 5.30 9.34
N GLY A 112 -13.17 4.46 8.51
CA GLY A 112 -13.80 3.24 8.00
C GLY A 112 -12.81 2.12 7.76
N ASP A 113 -13.35 0.93 7.46
CA ASP A 113 -12.58 -0.28 7.22
C ASP A 113 -12.58 -0.60 5.73
N PHE A 114 -11.45 -0.34 5.04
CA PHE A 114 -11.33 -0.54 3.59
C PHE A 114 -11.35 -2.03 3.23
N ALA A 115 -10.58 -2.85 3.96
CA ALA A 115 -10.48 -4.28 3.73
C ALA A 115 -11.84 -4.97 3.82
N ARG A 116 -12.62 -4.67 4.86
CA ARG A 116 -13.96 -5.24 5.05
C ARG A 116 -14.99 -4.67 4.08
N ALA A 117 -14.94 -3.37 3.78
CA ALA A 117 -15.88 -2.74 2.85
C ALA A 117 -15.84 -3.35 1.45
N TYR A 118 -14.66 -3.77 0.99
CA TYR A 118 -14.46 -4.33 -0.35
C TYR A 118 -14.07 -5.81 -0.37
N ASN A 119 -14.08 -6.47 0.79
CA ASN A 119 -13.70 -7.89 0.97
C ASN A 119 -12.31 -8.21 0.39
N ILE A 120 -11.32 -7.38 0.75
CA ILE A 120 -9.93 -7.46 0.30
C ILE A 120 -9.08 -8.18 1.36
N GLY A 121 -8.22 -9.09 0.89
CA GLY A 121 -7.27 -9.85 1.70
C GLY A 121 -5.81 -9.38 1.53
N THR A 122 -4.88 -10.22 1.98
CA THR A 122 -3.41 -10.03 1.90
C THR A 122 -2.70 -11.23 1.30
N GLY A 123 -1.43 -11.03 0.95
CA GLY A 123 -0.51 -12.06 0.49
C GLY A 123 -0.42 -12.14 -1.04
N ALA A 124 0.39 -13.10 -1.51
CA ALA A 124 0.84 -13.23 -2.89
C ALA A 124 -0.22 -13.10 -4.02
N PRO A 125 -1.49 -13.53 -3.89
CA PRO A 125 -2.43 -13.34 -4.98
C PRO A 125 -3.00 -11.91 -5.06
N TRP A 126 -2.90 -11.12 -3.98
CA TRP A 126 -3.48 -9.79 -3.88
C TRP A 126 -2.52 -8.72 -4.37
N ARG A 127 -2.77 -8.23 -5.58
CA ARG A 127 -1.98 -7.16 -6.20
C ARG A 127 -2.71 -5.84 -6.20
N ILE A 128 -1.95 -4.78 -6.01
CA ILE A 128 -2.39 -3.40 -6.09
C ILE A 128 -1.56 -2.66 -7.13
N THR A 129 -2.24 -2.02 -8.08
CA THR A 129 -1.61 -1.14 -9.06
C THR A 129 -1.98 0.31 -8.77
N MET A 130 -0.97 1.18 -8.75
CA MET A 130 -1.11 2.61 -8.55
C MET A 130 -0.64 3.36 -9.79
N ARG A 131 -1.45 4.31 -10.27
CA ARG A 131 -1.06 5.23 -11.34
C ARG A 131 -1.62 6.62 -11.12
N LYS A 132 -0.92 7.64 -11.59
CA LYS A 132 -1.43 9.01 -11.55
C LYS A 132 -2.72 9.10 -12.38
N SER A 133 -3.81 9.59 -11.76
CA SER A 133 -5.09 9.75 -12.45
C SER A 133 -5.07 11.02 -13.31
N SER A 134 -5.66 10.93 -14.50
CA SER A 134 -5.83 12.09 -15.39
C SER A 134 -7.06 12.94 -15.05
N GLN A 135 -7.88 12.50 -14.09
CA GLN A 135 -9.11 13.20 -13.73
C GLN A 135 -8.80 14.40 -12.84
N LYS A 136 -9.10 15.61 -13.34
CA LYS A 136 -9.19 16.82 -12.52
C LYS A 136 -10.52 16.81 -11.76
N GLU A 137 -10.50 17.26 -10.51
CA GLU A 137 -11.72 17.57 -9.75
C GLU A 137 -12.65 18.50 -10.56
N PRO A 138 -13.98 18.36 -10.46
CA PRO A 138 -14.87 19.48 -10.71
C PRO A 138 -14.50 20.59 -9.72
N CYS A 139 -14.40 21.84 -10.19
CA CYS A 139 -14.15 23.00 -9.33
C CYS A 139 -15.02 22.92 -8.06
N ARG A 140 -14.39 22.87 -6.89
CA ARG A 140 -15.06 23.02 -5.60
C ARG A 140 -15.69 24.42 -5.56
N GLY A 141 -17.01 24.48 -5.56
CA GLY A 141 -17.77 25.70 -5.33
C GLY A 141 -17.78 26.07 -3.84
N GLU A 142 -17.60 27.37 -3.63
CA GLU A 142 -17.94 28.28 -2.50
C GLU A 142 -18.20 27.69 -1.11
#